data_AF-A0A4W5QKF6-F1
#
_entry.id   AF-A0A4W5QKF6-F1
#
_cell.length_a   1.000
_cell.length_b   1.000
_cell.length_c   1.000
_cell.angle_alpha   90.00
_cell.angle_beta   90.00
_cell.angle_gamma   90.00
#
_symmetry.space_group_name_H-M   'P 1'
#
loop_
_entity.id
_entity.type
_entity.pdbx_description
1 polymer ?
#
loop_
_entity_poly.entity_id
_entity_poly.type
_entity_poly.pdbx_seq_one_letter_code
_entity_poly.pdbx_strand_id
1 'polypeptide(L)'
;MPKKNGKKDGDKSTKKEIIGFGDKTCFEDALSEGGKDFYRSQIRDLEEQLEKYQHKCDELEVQQKDFSSQYFTIEKEKKDIVLYLKRSLGQKEDERTDLLERLVGLQQAKDAEKDSFELQLSQLRQEFQENKDKLTSENMVLAGKLAALEEFRVQKEELMAHLEGLEEQLGKQRQEHHTVIYSLERKAVLDNDRLKKEMQQHVAAVAAEFRRVSDRKMPETTMRAIHENVSVTAQLSQLSDKSKQLLEENEDLRDREKHIRREMEVLEPLFNKMTRKSLSNQKVVHQLTEKCKQMQVELEEYARAQEEHQQLQKDHVVLLAEMHALRQVQASVLEETGRNCAEANRLGRELEEERDVRGQLETILQAAAFALKQALMEVPKEEDSEVKTLVRRNQMMQKLLAVLDSAALLGKGPAMKDFIPEGDSLHELKTGPGPGRSSGLLGPLLKDTTQLSHFKTGDLGLVPRRTHNYNNILSKMGPLSKSTRLQLHSFSTAVLIYPYLCHVGHELAEGSELTA
;
A
#
# COMPACT_ATOMS: atom_id res chain seq x y z
N MET A 1 27.67 -55.76 -38.03
CA MET A 1 28.99 -56.43 -38.07
C MET A 1 29.18 -57.26 -36.78
N PRO A 2 30.09 -58.25 -36.72
CA PRO A 2 29.85 -59.49 -35.96
C PRO A 2 30.92 -59.74 -34.85
N LYS A 3 31.13 -60.92 -34.21
CA LYS A 3 31.08 -62.35 -34.64
C LYS A 3 31.24 -63.29 -33.41
N LYS A 4 30.62 -64.50 -33.47
CA LYS A 4 31.07 -65.77 -32.81
C LYS A 4 31.03 -65.85 -31.26
N ASN A 5 30.98 -67.03 -30.60
CA ASN A 5 30.83 -68.42 -31.06
C ASN A 5 30.24 -69.36 -29.98
N GLY A 6 29.27 -70.21 -30.35
CA GLY A 6 29.30 -71.67 -30.08
C GLY A 6 28.80 -72.23 -28.73
N LYS A 7 28.44 -73.53 -28.63
CA LYS A 7 28.32 -74.57 -29.69
C LYS A 7 27.60 -75.86 -29.18
N LYS A 8 26.56 -76.35 -29.91
CA LYS A 8 26.10 -77.78 -30.05
C LYS A 8 25.67 -78.57 -28.78
N ASP A 9 24.87 -79.64 -28.79
CA ASP A 9 23.99 -80.39 -29.76
C ASP A 9 22.72 -80.84 -28.95
N GLY A 10 21.58 -81.37 -29.44
CA GLY A 10 21.23 -82.22 -30.59
C GLY A 10 21.18 -83.71 -30.17
N ASP A 11 20.16 -84.55 -30.41
CA ASP A 11 18.79 -84.42 -30.98
C ASP A 11 17.89 -85.61 -30.45
N LYS A 12 16.65 -85.77 -30.95
CA LYS A 12 15.61 -86.76 -30.57
C LYS A 12 15.96 -88.23 -30.93
N SER A 13 15.27 -89.21 -30.34
CA SER A 13 14.11 -89.89 -31.00
C SER A 13 13.59 -91.23 -30.39
N THR A 14 12.25 -91.33 -30.37
CA THR A 14 11.30 -92.48 -30.46
C THR A 14 11.58 -93.96 -30.07
N LYS A 15 10.48 -94.57 -29.55
CA LYS A 15 9.92 -95.93 -29.78
C LYS A 15 10.45 -97.17 -29.02
N LYS A 16 9.71 -97.52 -27.96
CA LYS A 16 8.78 -98.68 -27.87
C LYS A 16 9.13 -99.94 -28.69
N GLU A 17 9.37 -101.05 -27.98
CA GLU A 17 9.05 -102.42 -28.40
C GLU A 17 8.17 -103.14 -27.36
N ILE A 18 7.59 -104.27 -27.75
CA ILE A 18 6.73 -105.15 -26.92
C ILE A 18 7.19 -106.58 -27.17
N ILE A 19 7.41 -107.36 -26.11
CA ILE A 19 7.55 -108.82 -26.18
C ILE A 19 6.68 -109.44 -25.10
N GLY A 20 5.98 -110.52 -25.44
CA GLY A 20 5.24 -111.37 -24.50
C GLY A 20 5.34 -112.84 -24.90
N PHE A 21 5.29 -113.71 -23.91
CA PHE A 21 5.20 -115.18 -23.96
C PHE A 21 4.51 -115.58 -22.64
N GLY A 22 3.51 -116.45 -22.58
CA GLY A 22 3.61 -117.91 -22.78
C GLY A 22 3.83 -118.60 -21.42
N ASP A 23 3.22 -119.74 -21.07
CA ASP A 23 2.29 -120.61 -21.81
C ASP A 23 1.58 -121.61 -20.83
N LYS A 24 0.44 -122.17 -21.26
CA LYS A 24 -0.22 -123.45 -20.88
C LYS A 24 -0.62 -123.88 -19.43
N THR A 25 -1.78 -124.56 -19.44
CA THR A 25 -2.24 -125.72 -18.64
C THR A 25 -2.49 -125.61 -17.13
N CYS A 26 -3.76 -125.30 -16.82
CA CYS A 26 -4.70 -126.14 -16.05
C CYS A 26 -4.18 -127.49 -15.52
N PHE A 27 -4.46 -127.76 -14.24
CA PHE A 27 -4.74 -129.09 -13.70
C PHE A 27 -5.97 -128.99 -12.77
N GLU A 28 -6.88 -129.96 -12.87
CA GLU A 28 -8.11 -130.02 -12.07
C GLU A 28 -7.97 -131.02 -10.89
N ASP A 29 -8.99 -131.04 -10.04
CA ASP A 29 -9.05 -131.55 -8.67
C ASP A 29 -8.59 -133.01 -8.45
N ALA A 30 -7.56 -133.18 -7.62
CA ALA A 30 -7.27 -134.43 -6.88
C ALA A 30 -6.46 -134.18 -5.59
N LEU A 31 -6.56 -132.98 -4.99
CA LEU A 31 -5.88 -132.70 -3.73
C LEU A 31 -6.67 -133.33 -2.57
N SER A 32 -5.99 -134.20 -1.80
CA SER A 32 -6.53 -134.79 -0.57
C SER A 32 -7.06 -133.70 0.37
N GLU A 33 -8.05 -134.04 1.21
CA GLU A 33 -8.74 -133.07 2.07
C GLU A 33 -7.78 -132.29 2.97
N GLY A 34 -6.83 -132.97 3.63
CA GLY A 34 -5.74 -132.33 4.39
C GLY A 34 -4.76 -131.51 3.53
N GLY A 35 -4.67 -131.78 2.23
CA GLY A 35 -3.96 -130.94 1.26
C GLY A 35 -4.75 -129.67 0.93
N LYS A 36 -6.07 -129.77 0.76
CA LYS A 36 -6.95 -128.60 0.63
C LYS A 36 -6.93 -127.74 1.90
N ASP A 37 -6.86 -128.35 3.08
CA ASP A 37 -6.73 -127.62 4.34
C ASP A 37 -5.31 -127.04 4.59
N PHE A 38 -4.26 -127.70 4.10
CA PHE A 38 -2.93 -127.10 4.02
C PHE A 38 -2.95 -125.83 3.16
N TYR A 39 -3.51 -125.89 1.94
CA TYR A 39 -3.63 -124.70 1.09
C TYR A 39 -4.58 -123.64 1.66
N ARG A 40 -5.69 -124.01 2.32
CA ARG A 40 -6.54 -123.03 3.05
C ARG A 40 -5.80 -122.36 4.21
N SER A 41 -4.92 -123.08 4.89
CA SER A 41 -4.10 -122.51 5.97
C SER A 41 -3.02 -121.60 5.42
N GLN A 42 -2.32 -122.03 4.36
CA GLN A 42 -1.38 -121.20 3.63
C GLN A 42 -2.03 -119.95 3.03
N ILE A 43 -3.28 -120.04 2.55
CA ILE A 43 -4.07 -118.89 2.10
C ILE A 43 -4.31 -117.93 3.26
N ARG A 44 -4.76 -118.40 4.44
CA ARG A 44 -4.92 -117.53 5.64
C ARG A 44 -3.61 -116.90 6.10
N ASP A 45 -2.52 -117.65 6.11
CA ASP A 45 -1.19 -117.15 6.49
C ASP A 45 -0.67 -116.08 5.50
N LEU A 46 -1.01 -116.23 4.21
CA LEU A 46 -0.73 -115.25 3.17
C LEU A 46 -1.68 -114.05 3.21
N GLU A 47 -2.96 -114.24 3.56
CA GLU A 47 -3.96 -113.18 3.78
C GLU A 47 -3.57 -112.32 4.99
N GLU A 48 -3.17 -112.93 6.11
CA GLU A 48 -2.69 -112.21 7.29
C GLU A 48 -1.37 -111.45 7.01
N GLN A 49 -0.49 -112.01 6.16
CA GLN A 49 0.67 -111.27 5.65
C GLN A 49 0.25 -110.12 4.72
N LEU A 50 -0.76 -110.30 3.88
CA LEU A 50 -1.30 -109.26 3.00
C LEU A 50 -1.89 -108.11 3.82
N GLU A 51 -2.69 -108.39 4.85
CA GLU A 51 -3.20 -107.37 5.79
C GLU A 51 -2.06 -106.64 6.51
N LYS A 52 -1.03 -107.35 6.97
CA LYS A 52 0.17 -106.73 7.57
C LYS A 52 0.91 -105.82 6.60
N TYR A 53 1.04 -106.22 5.33
CA TYR A 53 1.64 -105.36 4.30
C TYR A 53 0.73 -104.19 3.91
N GLN A 54 -0.60 -104.37 3.85
CA GLN A 54 -1.55 -103.27 3.63
C GLN A 54 -1.49 -102.26 4.77
N HIS A 55 -1.62 -102.68 6.02
CA HIS A 55 -1.48 -101.79 7.18
C HIS A 55 -0.12 -101.07 7.20
N LYS A 56 0.98 -101.74 6.80
CA LYS A 56 2.29 -101.08 6.69
C LYS A 56 2.35 -100.06 5.56
N CYS A 57 1.71 -100.32 4.43
CA CYS A 57 1.55 -99.36 3.33
C CYS A 57 0.68 -98.15 3.75
N ASP A 58 -0.46 -98.39 4.40
CA ASP A 58 -1.37 -97.35 4.89
C ASP A 58 -0.67 -96.44 5.92
N GLU A 59 0.06 -97.04 6.86
CA GLU A 59 0.86 -96.32 7.87
C GLU A 59 1.95 -95.47 7.21
N LEU A 60 2.63 -95.99 6.19
CA LEU A 60 3.63 -95.25 5.42
C LEU A 60 3.00 -94.13 4.56
N GLU A 61 1.80 -94.34 4.01
CA GLU A 61 1.09 -93.32 3.23
C GLU A 61 0.59 -92.18 4.14
N VAL A 62 0.14 -92.49 5.36
CA VAL A 62 -0.18 -91.48 6.39
C VAL A 62 1.09 -90.71 6.77
N GLN A 63 2.18 -91.39 7.10
CA GLN A 63 3.47 -90.72 7.41
C GLN A 63 3.96 -89.85 6.25
N GLN A 64 3.81 -90.29 5.00
CA GLN A 64 4.14 -89.50 3.82
C GLN A 64 3.26 -88.24 3.69
N LYS A 65 1.95 -88.34 3.97
CA LYS A 65 1.02 -87.20 3.98
C LYS A 65 1.35 -86.23 5.12
N ASP A 66 1.69 -86.72 6.30
CA ASP A 66 2.09 -85.90 7.45
C ASP A 66 3.40 -85.16 7.18
N PHE A 67 4.44 -85.84 6.70
CA PHE A 67 5.70 -85.19 6.31
C PHE A 67 5.47 -84.17 5.19
N SER A 68 4.68 -84.50 4.16
CA SER A 68 4.33 -83.56 3.08
C SER A 68 3.63 -82.30 3.62
N SER A 69 2.76 -82.45 4.62
CA SER A 69 2.04 -81.34 5.26
C SER A 69 2.96 -80.47 6.13
N GLN A 70 3.91 -81.10 6.84
CA GLN A 70 4.96 -80.39 7.59
C GLN A 70 5.89 -79.62 6.65
N TYR A 71 6.37 -80.25 5.56
CA TYR A 71 7.20 -79.59 4.55
C TYR A 71 6.47 -78.40 3.90
N PHE A 72 5.18 -78.54 3.57
CA PHE A 72 4.39 -77.44 3.02
C PHE A 72 4.24 -76.28 4.02
N THR A 73 4.03 -76.59 5.30
CA THR A 73 3.93 -75.59 6.37
C THR A 73 5.25 -74.82 6.55
N ILE A 74 6.36 -75.53 6.69
CA ILE A 74 7.71 -74.93 6.85
C ILE A 74 8.09 -74.09 5.63
N GLU A 75 7.80 -74.57 4.41
CA GLU A 75 8.09 -73.84 3.17
C GLU A 75 7.16 -72.63 2.97
N LYS A 76 5.97 -72.61 3.59
CA LYS A 76 5.12 -71.41 3.69
C LYS A 76 5.69 -70.42 4.72
N GLU A 77 5.96 -70.86 5.94
CA GLU A 77 6.54 -70.02 7.00
C GLU A 77 7.85 -69.35 6.55
N LYS A 78 8.73 -70.11 5.90
CA LYS A 78 9.95 -69.61 5.26
C LYS A 78 9.67 -68.53 4.21
N LYS A 79 8.61 -68.66 3.38
CA LYS A 79 8.20 -67.62 2.43
C LYS A 79 7.68 -66.38 3.14
N ASP A 80 6.84 -66.54 4.15
CA ASP A 80 6.28 -65.43 4.92
C ASP A 80 7.37 -64.66 5.69
N ILE A 81 8.35 -65.36 6.27
CA ILE A 81 9.57 -64.78 6.87
C ILE A 81 10.41 -64.03 5.83
N VAL A 82 10.67 -64.63 4.65
CA VAL A 82 11.43 -63.96 3.58
C VAL A 82 10.69 -62.74 3.03
N LEU A 83 9.36 -62.75 2.95
CA LEU A 83 8.55 -61.60 2.56
C LEU A 83 8.57 -60.49 3.62
N TYR A 84 8.51 -60.85 4.91
CA TYR A 84 8.67 -59.91 6.02
C TYR A 84 10.06 -59.25 6.01
N LEU A 85 11.13 -60.06 5.91
CA LEU A 85 12.50 -59.57 5.88
C LEU A 85 12.76 -58.68 4.65
N LYS A 86 12.23 -59.03 3.47
CA LYS A 86 12.31 -58.17 2.28
C LYS A 86 11.58 -56.83 2.46
N ARG A 87 10.38 -56.84 3.06
CA ARG A 87 9.62 -55.61 3.34
C ARG A 87 10.35 -54.73 4.36
N SER A 88 10.86 -55.32 5.43
CA SER A 88 11.61 -54.62 6.48
C SER A 88 12.94 -54.06 5.96
N LEU A 89 13.66 -54.81 5.10
CA LEU A 89 14.86 -54.32 4.42
C LEU A 89 14.52 -53.13 3.51
N GLY A 90 13.51 -53.26 2.65
CA GLY A 90 13.07 -52.16 1.77
C GLY A 90 12.71 -50.91 2.57
N GLN A 91 11.94 -51.03 3.65
CA GLN A 91 11.64 -49.91 4.56
C GLN A 91 12.89 -49.25 5.16
N LYS A 92 13.96 -50.00 5.42
CA LYS A 92 15.25 -49.44 5.88
C LYS A 92 16.15 -48.92 4.76
N GLU A 93 15.90 -49.31 3.52
CA GLU A 93 16.50 -48.70 2.33
C GLU A 93 15.79 -47.37 1.99
N ASP A 94 14.46 -47.32 2.07
CA ASP A 94 13.61 -46.13 1.92
C ASP A 94 13.93 -45.08 3.01
N GLU A 95 13.91 -45.46 4.30
CA GLU A 95 14.31 -44.58 5.42
C GLU A 95 15.73 -44.03 5.24
N ARG A 96 16.63 -44.83 4.63
CA ARG A 96 18.01 -44.42 4.36
C ARG A 96 18.08 -43.43 3.20
N THR A 97 17.28 -43.58 2.14
CA THR A 97 17.22 -42.58 1.05
C THR A 97 16.65 -41.26 1.54
N ASP A 98 15.56 -41.28 2.31
CA ASP A 98 14.95 -40.07 2.91
C ASP A 98 15.96 -39.30 3.78
N LEU A 99 16.72 -40.01 4.61
CA LEU A 99 17.77 -39.41 5.46
C LEU A 99 18.95 -38.88 4.65
N LEU A 100 19.32 -39.53 3.53
CA LEU A 100 20.38 -39.06 2.63
C LEU A 100 19.95 -37.81 1.86
N GLU A 101 18.74 -37.78 1.30
CA GLU A 101 18.20 -36.60 0.62
C GLU A 101 18.08 -35.42 1.57
N ARG A 102 17.58 -35.64 2.79
CA ARG A 102 17.52 -34.61 3.83
C ARG A 102 18.90 -34.10 4.24
N LEU A 103 19.91 -34.98 4.32
CA LEU A 103 21.29 -34.59 4.62
C LEU A 103 21.91 -33.77 3.49
N VAL A 104 21.66 -34.15 2.23
CA VAL A 104 22.10 -33.38 1.04
C VAL A 104 21.43 -32.01 1.01
N GLY A 105 20.12 -31.92 1.23
CA GLY A 105 19.39 -30.65 1.29
C GLY A 105 19.87 -29.73 2.42
N LEU A 106 20.15 -30.28 3.61
CA LEU A 106 20.75 -29.51 4.71
C LEU A 106 22.16 -29.03 4.40
N GLN A 107 22.99 -29.84 3.73
CA GLN A 107 24.34 -29.45 3.33
C GLN A 107 24.30 -28.37 2.22
N GLN A 108 23.39 -28.47 1.25
CA GLN A 108 23.18 -27.45 0.22
C GLN A 108 22.67 -26.13 0.82
N ALA A 109 21.71 -26.16 1.74
CA ALA A 109 21.23 -24.95 2.43
C ALA A 109 22.34 -24.26 3.21
N LYS A 110 23.12 -25.03 3.99
CA LYS A 110 24.28 -24.55 4.73
C LYS A 110 25.37 -23.95 3.83
N ASP A 111 25.62 -24.53 2.67
CA ASP A 111 26.63 -24.01 1.73
C ASP A 111 26.12 -22.74 1.04
N ALA A 112 24.84 -22.67 0.65
CA ALA A 112 24.23 -21.44 0.14
C ALA A 112 24.20 -20.31 1.19
N GLU A 113 24.01 -20.62 2.48
CA GLU A 113 24.15 -19.67 3.58
C GLU A 113 25.58 -19.11 3.65
N LYS A 114 26.61 -19.96 3.60
CA LYS A 114 28.02 -19.51 3.54
C LYS A 114 28.25 -18.59 2.36
N ASP A 115 27.87 -19.00 1.15
CA ASP A 115 28.09 -18.25 -0.07
C ASP A 115 27.44 -16.85 0.04
N SER A 116 26.27 -16.76 0.69
CA SER A 116 25.62 -15.47 0.97
C SER A 116 26.38 -14.60 1.99
N PHE A 117 26.96 -15.20 3.05
CA PHE A 117 27.77 -14.48 4.02
C PHE A 117 29.15 -14.09 3.48
N GLU A 118 29.78 -14.92 2.65
CA GLU A 118 31.04 -14.61 1.96
C GLU A 118 30.83 -13.49 0.94
N LEU A 119 29.70 -13.49 0.21
CA LEU A 119 29.31 -12.40 -0.67
C LEU A 119 29.10 -11.09 0.12
N GLN A 120 28.31 -11.10 1.20
CA GLN A 120 28.10 -9.92 2.06
C GLN A 120 29.43 -9.40 2.65
N LEU A 121 30.31 -10.30 3.10
CA LEU A 121 31.62 -9.93 3.63
C LEU A 121 32.55 -9.35 2.55
N SER A 122 32.44 -9.83 1.31
CA SER A 122 33.19 -9.28 0.16
C SER A 122 32.69 -7.89 -0.24
N GLN A 123 31.37 -7.68 -0.27
CA GLN A 123 30.73 -6.40 -0.54
C GLN A 123 31.11 -5.36 0.53
N LEU A 124 30.97 -5.69 1.81
CA LEU A 124 31.33 -4.80 2.91
C LEU A 124 32.83 -4.45 2.91
N ARG A 125 33.71 -5.39 2.54
CA ARG A 125 35.15 -5.12 2.33
C ARG A 125 35.40 -4.17 1.17
N GLN A 126 34.68 -4.33 0.05
CA GLN A 126 34.77 -3.41 -1.09
C GLN A 126 34.29 -2.01 -0.69
N GLU A 127 33.12 -1.88 -0.04
CA GLU A 127 32.58 -0.61 0.42
C GLU A 127 33.56 0.12 1.37
N PHE A 128 34.16 -0.58 2.33
CA PHE A 128 35.17 -0.01 3.22
C PHE A 128 36.43 0.44 2.47
N GLN A 129 36.91 -0.33 1.49
CA GLN A 129 38.09 0.03 0.70
C GLN A 129 37.79 1.22 -0.23
N GLU A 130 36.64 1.24 -0.90
CA GLU A 130 36.20 2.40 -1.69
C GLU A 130 36.03 3.66 -0.83
N ASN A 131 35.45 3.55 0.37
CA ASN A 131 35.25 4.70 1.25
C ASN A 131 36.56 5.23 1.84
N LYS A 132 37.51 4.33 2.12
CA LYS A 132 38.90 4.69 2.43
C LYS A 132 39.57 5.41 1.27
N ASP A 133 39.39 4.94 0.03
CA ASP A 133 40.03 5.55 -1.14
C ASP A 133 39.40 6.91 -1.49
N LYS A 134 38.08 7.06 -1.35
CA LYS A 134 37.36 8.35 -1.42
C LYS A 134 37.96 9.34 -0.41
N LEU A 135 37.99 8.99 0.88
CA LEU A 135 38.57 9.83 1.94
C LEU A 135 40.07 10.12 1.74
N THR A 136 40.83 9.18 1.17
CA THR A 136 42.25 9.39 0.83
C THR A 136 42.39 10.42 -0.31
N SER A 137 41.55 10.34 -1.33
CA SER A 137 41.53 11.32 -2.43
C SER A 137 41.11 12.72 -1.96
N GLU A 138 40.13 12.81 -1.06
CA GLU A 138 39.70 14.07 -0.44
C GLU A 138 40.83 14.68 0.40
N ASN A 139 41.54 13.89 1.20
CA ASN A 139 42.71 14.36 1.95
C ASN A 139 43.84 14.83 1.03
N MET A 140 44.10 14.17 -0.11
CA MET A 140 45.06 14.66 -1.11
C MET A 140 44.63 16.02 -1.70
N VAL A 141 43.35 16.18 -2.04
CA VAL A 141 42.81 17.45 -2.57
C VAL A 141 42.86 18.56 -1.53
N LEU A 142 42.58 18.26 -0.25
CA LEU A 142 42.70 19.21 0.85
C LEU A 142 44.16 19.59 1.12
N ALA A 143 45.10 18.64 1.08
CA ALA A 143 46.53 18.92 1.19
C ALA A 143 47.04 19.81 0.04
N GLY A 144 46.59 19.56 -1.20
CA GLY A 144 46.91 20.42 -2.35
C GLY A 144 46.35 21.84 -2.21
N LYS A 145 45.11 21.99 -1.72
CA LYS A 145 44.53 23.31 -1.40
C LYS A 145 45.29 24.03 -0.28
N LEU A 146 45.73 23.31 0.76
CA LEU A 146 46.50 23.87 1.86
C LEU A 146 47.89 24.34 1.39
N ALA A 147 48.56 23.57 0.53
CA ALA A 147 49.82 23.98 -0.08
C ALA A 147 49.67 25.26 -0.93
N ALA A 148 48.62 25.36 -1.75
CA ALA A 148 48.34 26.56 -2.53
C ALA A 148 47.97 27.79 -1.67
N LEU A 149 47.29 27.60 -0.54
CA LEU A 149 47.01 28.66 0.43
C LEU A 149 48.28 29.14 1.15
N GLU A 150 49.21 28.23 1.47
CA GLU A 150 50.49 28.57 2.08
C GLU A 150 51.42 29.28 1.08
N GLU A 151 51.44 28.85 -0.18
CA GLU A 151 52.14 29.57 -1.25
C GLU A 151 51.59 31.00 -1.42
N PHE A 152 50.26 31.16 -1.44
CA PHE A 152 49.62 32.49 -1.48
C PHE A 152 49.94 33.33 -0.23
N ARG A 153 50.04 32.71 0.96
CA ARG A 153 50.45 33.41 2.20
C ARG A 153 51.86 33.97 2.07
N VAL A 154 52.81 33.15 1.58
CA VAL A 154 54.20 33.56 1.36
C VAL A 154 54.28 34.66 0.29
N GLN A 155 53.65 34.49 -0.87
CA GLN A 155 53.62 35.51 -1.93
C GLN A 155 53.03 36.85 -1.44
N LYS A 156 52.00 36.82 -0.59
CA LYS A 156 51.44 38.02 0.04
C LYS A 156 52.45 38.68 0.98
N GLU A 157 53.15 37.93 1.82
CA GLU A 157 54.13 38.45 2.77
C GLU A 157 55.37 39.04 2.06
N GLU A 158 55.84 38.40 0.99
CA GLU A 158 56.88 38.94 0.10
C GLU A 158 56.45 40.26 -0.56
N LEU A 159 55.21 40.34 -1.07
CA LEU A 159 54.67 41.56 -1.67
C LEU A 159 54.49 42.69 -0.64
N MET A 160 54.01 42.39 0.56
CA MET A 160 53.90 43.38 1.66
C MET A 160 55.28 43.93 2.05
N ALA A 161 56.28 43.06 2.23
CA ALA A 161 57.65 43.48 2.53
C ALA A 161 58.27 44.33 1.40
N HIS A 162 57.94 44.04 0.13
CA HIS A 162 58.35 44.88 -0.99
C HIS A 162 57.66 46.25 -0.98
N LEU A 163 56.37 46.34 -0.63
CA LEU A 163 55.65 47.61 -0.50
C LEU A 163 56.22 48.46 0.64
N GLU A 164 56.42 47.88 1.83
CA GLU A 164 57.06 48.54 2.98
C GLU A 164 58.46 49.07 2.61
N GLY A 165 59.26 48.28 1.88
CA GLY A 165 60.57 48.71 1.39
C GLY A 165 60.53 49.86 0.36
N LEU A 166 59.48 49.94 -0.47
CA LEU A 166 59.27 51.07 -1.39
C LEU A 166 58.78 52.32 -0.65
N GLU A 167 57.90 52.17 0.35
CA GLU A 167 57.45 53.28 1.19
C GLU A 167 58.60 53.88 2.01
N GLU A 168 59.50 53.05 2.55
CA GLU A 168 60.69 53.51 3.26
C GLU A 168 61.66 54.27 2.33
N GLN A 169 61.88 53.78 1.10
CA GLN A 169 62.68 54.47 0.08
C GLN A 169 62.06 55.81 -0.33
N LEU A 170 60.74 55.85 -0.54
CA LEU A 170 60.01 57.07 -0.88
C LEU A 170 60.03 58.07 0.29
N GLY A 171 59.97 57.59 1.53
CA GLY A 171 60.14 58.40 2.74
C GLY A 171 61.53 59.04 2.81
N LYS A 172 62.59 58.26 2.57
CA LYS A 172 63.98 58.75 2.49
C LYS A 172 64.15 59.82 1.41
N GLN A 173 63.69 59.55 0.17
CA GLN A 173 63.75 60.54 -0.92
C GLN A 173 62.97 61.83 -0.59
N ARG A 174 61.78 61.73 0.03
CA ARG A 174 61.02 62.91 0.47
C ARG A 174 61.78 63.72 1.53
N GLN A 175 62.42 63.06 2.49
CA GLN A 175 63.22 63.72 3.54
C GLN A 175 64.49 64.38 2.96
N GLU A 176 65.18 63.70 2.04
CA GLU A 176 66.33 64.25 1.29
C GLU A 176 65.92 65.48 0.47
N HIS A 177 64.88 65.39 -0.34
CA HIS A 177 64.37 66.51 -1.13
C HIS A 177 63.91 67.68 -0.26
N HIS A 178 63.20 67.43 0.86
CA HIS A 178 62.82 68.48 1.80
C HIS A 178 64.05 69.17 2.42
N THR A 179 65.08 68.41 2.77
CA THR A 179 66.36 68.95 3.30
C THR A 179 67.09 69.79 2.24
N VAL A 180 67.10 69.35 0.98
CA VAL A 180 67.68 70.10 -0.14
C VAL A 180 66.90 71.39 -0.38
N ILE A 181 65.56 71.34 -0.46
CA ILE A 181 64.69 72.52 -0.62
C ILE A 181 64.95 73.53 0.50
N TYR A 182 64.90 73.11 1.76
CA TYR A 182 65.18 73.98 2.91
C TYR A 182 66.58 74.61 2.84
N SER A 183 67.60 73.88 2.38
CA SER A 183 68.95 74.42 2.20
C SER A 183 69.03 75.48 1.09
N LEU A 184 68.29 75.28 -0.01
CA LEU A 184 68.21 76.21 -1.15
C LEU A 184 67.39 77.45 -0.81
N GLU A 185 66.25 77.30 -0.13
CA GLU A 185 65.43 78.41 0.38
C GLU A 185 66.23 79.27 1.35
N ARG A 186 66.89 78.64 2.35
CA ARG A 186 67.76 79.35 3.30
C ARG A 186 68.87 80.11 2.58
N LYS A 187 69.50 79.52 1.57
CA LYS A 187 70.54 80.20 0.76
C LYS A 187 69.94 81.37 -0.03
N ALA A 188 68.82 81.14 -0.73
CA ALA A 188 68.15 82.16 -1.54
C ALA A 188 67.67 83.36 -0.70
N VAL A 189 67.18 83.13 0.52
CA VAL A 189 66.82 84.20 1.47
C VAL A 189 68.04 85.03 1.86
N LEU A 190 69.20 84.40 2.15
CA LEU A 190 70.45 85.09 2.50
C LEU A 190 71.04 85.86 1.31
N ASP A 191 71.07 85.26 0.12
CA ASP A 191 71.52 85.94 -1.11
C ASP A 191 70.58 87.10 -1.50
N ASN A 192 69.27 86.96 -1.29
CA ASN A 192 68.27 88.00 -1.56
C ASN A 192 68.33 89.15 -0.53
N ASP A 193 68.59 88.87 0.74
CA ASP A 193 68.85 89.88 1.79
C ASP A 193 70.17 90.65 1.52
N ARG A 194 71.23 89.96 1.09
CA ARG A 194 72.47 90.61 0.63
C ARG A 194 72.19 91.56 -0.55
N LEU A 195 71.54 91.07 -1.61
CA LEU A 195 71.23 91.87 -2.80
C LEU A 195 70.26 93.02 -2.48
N LYS A 196 69.31 92.85 -1.55
CA LYS A 196 68.46 93.92 -1.04
C LYS A 196 69.27 95.01 -0.35
N LYS A 197 70.26 94.66 0.47
CA LYS A 197 71.14 95.65 1.13
C LYS A 197 72.01 96.40 0.13
N GLU A 198 72.62 95.69 -0.83
CA GLU A 198 73.39 96.27 -1.93
C GLU A 198 72.51 97.24 -2.76
N MET A 199 71.30 96.82 -3.15
CA MET A 199 70.37 97.66 -3.91
C MET A 199 69.80 98.82 -3.08
N GLN A 200 69.53 98.65 -1.78
CA GLN A 200 69.13 99.74 -0.89
C GLN A 200 70.23 100.80 -0.75
N GLN A 201 71.50 100.38 -0.65
CA GLN A 201 72.65 101.30 -0.64
C GLN A 201 72.76 102.06 -1.97
N HIS A 202 72.64 101.36 -3.10
CA HIS A 202 72.68 101.98 -4.43
C HIS A 202 71.49 102.95 -4.65
N VAL A 203 70.27 102.55 -4.28
CA VAL A 203 69.08 103.41 -4.36
C VAL A 203 69.17 104.59 -3.40
N ALA A 204 69.74 104.43 -2.20
CA ALA A 204 70.00 105.55 -1.29
C ALA A 204 71.00 106.56 -1.88
N ALA A 205 72.08 106.08 -2.51
CA ALA A 205 73.04 106.93 -3.21
C ALA A 205 72.42 107.65 -4.42
N VAL A 206 71.71 106.92 -5.29
CA VAL A 206 71.01 107.49 -6.45
C VAL A 206 69.89 108.44 -6.02
N ALA A 207 69.16 108.18 -4.94
CA ALA A 207 68.12 109.08 -4.42
C ALA A 207 68.69 110.28 -3.64
N ALA A 208 69.94 110.23 -3.19
CA ALA A 208 70.66 111.39 -2.67
C ALA A 208 71.11 112.31 -3.82
N GLU A 209 71.73 111.74 -4.87
CA GLU A 209 72.09 112.50 -6.07
C GLU A 209 70.86 113.02 -6.83
N PHE A 210 69.80 112.22 -6.97
CA PHE A 210 68.57 112.64 -7.63
C PHE A 210 67.89 113.78 -6.88
N ARG A 211 67.82 113.77 -5.55
CA ARG A 211 67.36 114.94 -4.76
C ARG A 211 68.26 116.15 -5.01
N ARG A 212 69.60 115.98 -4.90
CA ARG A 212 70.61 117.03 -5.16
C ARG A 212 70.51 117.66 -6.57
N VAL A 213 69.97 116.95 -7.56
CA VAL A 213 69.72 117.43 -8.93
C VAL A 213 68.29 117.96 -9.12
N SER A 214 67.27 117.25 -8.60
CA SER A 214 65.84 117.54 -8.73
C SER A 214 65.46 118.82 -7.97
N ASP A 215 65.89 118.95 -6.72
CA ASP A 215 65.62 120.09 -5.83
C ASP A 215 66.21 121.40 -6.39
N ARG A 216 67.08 121.30 -7.40
CA ARG A 216 67.63 122.43 -8.14
C ARG A 216 66.91 122.77 -9.44
N LYS A 217 66.11 121.86 -10.05
CA LYS A 217 65.66 122.00 -11.46
C LYS A 217 64.31 121.39 -11.90
N MET A 218 63.57 120.61 -11.11
CA MET A 218 62.31 119.98 -11.61
C MET A 218 61.09 120.93 -11.64
N PRO A 219 60.35 121.05 -12.77
CA PRO A 219 59.07 121.78 -12.83
C PRO A 219 57.88 121.01 -12.23
N GLU A 220 56.93 121.73 -11.64
CA GLU A 220 55.74 121.16 -10.97
C GLU A 220 54.86 120.28 -11.87
N THR A 221 54.77 120.59 -13.17
CA THR A 221 53.97 119.84 -14.14
C THR A 221 54.40 118.37 -14.22
N THR A 222 55.71 118.10 -14.18
CA THR A 222 56.27 116.74 -14.20
C THR A 222 55.97 116.00 -12.91
N MET A 223 56.01 116.68 -11.75
CA MET A 223 55.66 116.09 -10.46
C MET A 223 54.19 115.65 -10.41
N ARG A 224 53.28 116.46 -10.96
CA ARG A 224 51.84 116.11 -11.01
C ARG A 224 51.58 114.89 -11.89
N ALA A 225 52.18 114.83 -13.09
CA ALA A 225 52.03 113.69 -14.01
C ALA A 225 52.56 112.37 -13.42
N ILE A 226 53.56 112.42 -12.54
CA ILE A 226 54.07 111.25 -11.79
C ILE A 226 53.03 110.78 -10.76
N HIS A 227 52.44 111.69 -9.96
CA HIS A 227 51.40 111.32 -8.99
C HIS A 227 50.14 110.75 -9.67
N GLU A 228 49.75 111.30 -10.82
CA GLU A 228 48.64 110.78 -11.64
C GLU A 228 48.94 109.36 -12.16
N ASN A 229 50.17 109.10 -12.66
CA ASN A 229 50.60 107.75 -13.07
C ASN A 229 50.58 106.74 -11.90
N VAL A 230 51.05 107.15 -10.71
CA VAL A 230 51.00 106.29 -9.51
C VAL A 230 49.55 105.95 -9.14
N SER A 231 48.63 106.92 -9.23
CA SER A 231 47.21 106.68 -8.97
C SER A 231 46.58 105.70 -9.98
N VAL A 232 46.83 105.88 -11.28
CA VAL A 232 46.35 104.96 -12.33
C VAL A 232 46.94 103.56 -12.16
N THR A 233 48.22 103.44 -11.81
CA THR A 233 48.89 102.16 -11.57
C THR A 233 48.24 101.40 -10.41
N ALA A 234 47.89 102.09 -9.32
CA ALA A 234 47.20 101.50 -8.18
C ALA A 234 45.74 101.07 -8.49
N GLN A 235 45.07 101.72 -9.46
CA GLN A 235 43.77 101.27 -9.94
C GLN A 235 43.89 100.03 -10.84
N LEU A 236 44.91 99.97 -11.69
CA LEU A 236 45.20 98.81 -12.54
C LEU A 236 45.53 97.55 -11.72
N SER A 237 46.29 97.66 -10.63
CA SER A 237 46.55 96.53 -9.74
C SER A 237 45.26 96.00 -9.10
N GLN A 238 44.40 96.88 -8.57
CA GLN A 238 43.11 96.49 -7.99
C GLN A 238 42.15 95.80 -8.99
N LEU A 239 42.23 96.14 -10.28
CA LEU A 239 41.49 95.43 -11.33
C LEU A 239 42.11 94.06 -11.64
N SER A 240 43.44 93.96 -11.65
CA SER A 240 44.15 92.69 -11.80
C SER A 240 43.85 91.72 -10.66
N ASP A 241 43.82 92.20 -9.41
CA ASP A 241 43.52 91.40 -8.22
C ASP A 241 42.09 90.81 -8.29
N LYS A 242 41.10 91.63 -8.68
CA LYS A 242 39.72 91.17 -8.90
C LYS A 242 39.61 90.17 -10.06
N SER A 243 40.36 90.39 -11.14
CA SER A 243 40.40 89.44 -12.27
C SER A 243 41.02 88.09 -11.87
N LYS A 244 41.95 88.08 -10.91
CA LYS A 244 42.53 86.85 -10.34
C LYS A 244 41.53 86.12 -9.45
N GLN A 245 40.83 86.83 -8.56
CA GLN A 245 39.77 86.27 -7.71
C GLN A 245 38.67 85.60 -8.54
N LEU A 246 38.17 86.26 -9.59
CA LEU A 246 37.15 85.68 -10.48
C LEU A 246 37.64 84.46 -11.27
N LEU A 247 38.95 84.35 -11.54
CA LEU A 247 39.54 83.17 -12.18
C LEU A 247 39.63 82.00 -11.19
N GLU A 248 40.04 82.26 -9.96
CA GLU A 248 40.10 81.30 -8.86
C GLU A 248 38.69 80.75 -8.56
N GLU A 249 37.68 81.62 -8.42
CA GLU A 249 36.27 81.22 -8.28
C GLU A 249 35.76 80.37 -9.47
N ASN A 250 36.23 80.63 -10.70
CA ASN A 250 35.78 79.87 -11.87
C ASN A 250 36.36 78.45 -11.90
N GLU A 251 37.63 78.26 -11.54
CA GLU A 251 38.21 76.92 -11.42
C GLU A 251 37.64 76.15 -10.23
N ASP A 252 37.39 76.82 -9.09
CA ASP A 252 36.69 76.24 -7.93
C ASP A 252 35.31 75.69 -8.31
N LEU A 253 34.55 76.44 -9.11
CA LEU A 253 33.25 76.01 -9.63
C LEU A 253 33.38 74.86 -10.64
N ARG A 254 34.39 74.87 -11.51
CA ARG A 254 34.68 73.77 -12.45
C ARG A 254 35.07 72.48 -11.73
N ASP A 255 35.85 72.55 -10.66
CA ASP A 255 36.24 71.36 -9.90
C ASP A 255 35.08 70.78 -9.08
N ARG A 256 34.21 71.63 -8.52
CA ARG A 256 32.93 71.19 -7.94
C ARG A 256 32.02 70.53 -8.99
N GLU A 257 31.95 71.08 -10.21
CA GLU A 257 31.19 70.46 -11.30
C GLU A 257 31.79 69.09 -11.69
N LYS A 258 33.11 68.99 -11.89
CA LYS A 258 33.81 67.73 -12.17
C LYS A 258 33.56 66.70 -11.06
N HIS A 259 33.51 67.11 -9.80
CA HIS A 259 33.22 66.24 -8.66
C HIS A 259 31.78 65.69 -8.72
N ILE A 260 30.78 66.55 -8.88
CA ILE A 260 29.36 66.15 -8.94
C ILE A 260 29.10 65.26 -10.16
N ARG A 261 29.73 65.51 -11.30
CA ARG A 261 29.65 64.64 -12.49
C ARG A 261 30.15 63.22 -12.18
N ARG A 262 31.31 63.07 -11.53
CA ARG A 262 31.86 61.75 -11.12
C ARG A 262 30.94 61.04 -10.12
N GLU A 263 30.35 61.76 -9.17
CA GLU A 263 29.38 61.18 -8.23
C GLU A 263 28.15 60.65 -8.97
N MET A 264 27.62 61.41 -9.93
CA MET A 264 26.49 61.00 -10.77
C MET A 264 26.84 59.77 -11.64
N GLU A 265 28.02 59.76 -12.25
CA GLU A 265 28.56 58.65 -13.04
C GLU A 265 28.67 57.33 -12.24
N VAL A 266 28.86 57.39 -10.91
CA VAL A 266 28.87 56.23 -10.02
C VAL A 266 27.48 55.90 -9.48
N LEU A 267 26.68 56.89 -9.10
CA LEU A 267 25.34 56.69 -8.51
C LEU A 267 24.32 56.18 -9.53
N GLU A 268 24.35 56.62 -10.78
CA GLU A 268 23.42 56.17 -11.82
C GLU A 268 23.50 54.65 -12.11
N PRO A 269 24.68 54.03 -12.38
CA PRO A 269 24.76 52.59 -12.59
C PRO A 269 24.42 51.80 -11.32
N LEU A 270 24.72 52.31 -10.12
CA LEU A 270 24.31 51.69 -8.85
C LEU A 270 22.78 51.70 -8.68
N PHE A 271 22.11 52.83 -8.92
CA PHE A 271 20.66 52.94 -8.90
C PHE A 271 19.99 52.04 -9.94
N ASN A 272 20.55 51.97 -11.16
CA ASN A 272 20.08 51.06 -12.20
C ASN A 272 20.25 49.58 -11.81
N LYS A 273 21.39 49.21 -11.20
CA LYS A 273 21.67 47.86 -10.67
C LYS A 273 20.71 47.49 -9.53
N MET A 274 20.41 48.43 -8.64
CA MET A 274 19.43 48.27 -7.55
C MET A 274 18.00 48.11 -8.08
N THR A 275 17.57 48.96 -9.02
CA THR A 275 16.26 48.88 -9.67
C THR A 275 16.06 47.57 -10.42
N ARG A 276 17.08 47.09 -11.16
CA ARG A 276 17.06 45.77 -11.82
C ARG A 276 16.96 44.61 -10.82
N LYS A 277 17.68 44.66 -9.69
CA LYS A 277 17.54 43.69 -8.59
C LYS A 277 16.13 43.72 -8.01
N SER A 278 15.59 44.90 -7.70
CA SER A 278 14.24 45.09 -7.14
C SER A 278 13.16 44.50 -8.06
N LEU A 279 13.19 44.82 -9.35
CA LEU A 279 12.26 44.27 -10.35
C LEU A 279 12.39 42.74 -10.51
N SER A 280 13.60 42.19 -10.37
CA SER A 280 13.81 40.74 -10.42
C SER A 280 13.25 40.05 -9.17
N ASN A 281 13.49 40.62 -7.99
CA ASN A 281 12.94 40.14 -6.73
C ASN A 281 11.40 40.22 -6.74
N GLN A 282 10.83 41.31 -7.27
CA GLN A 282 9.37 41.46 -7.42
C GLN A 282 8.77 40.38 -8.32
N LYS A 283 9.44 40.01 -9.43
CA LYS A 283 9.01 38.88 -10.29
C LYS A 283 9.06 37.55 -9.55
N VAL A 284 10.11 37.29 -8.77
CA VAL A 284 10.22 36.06 -7.95
C VAL A 284 9.14 36.02 -6.88
N VAL A 285 8.91 37.12 -6.15
CA VAL A 285 7.82 37.23 -5.16
C VAL A 285 6.46 37.00 -5.81
N HIS A 286 6.20 37.53 -7.00
CA HIS A 286 4.94 37.28 -7.72
C HIS A 286 4.81 35.81 -8.14
N GLN A 287 5.85 35.19 -8.71
CA GLN A 287 5.85 33.77 -9.07
C GLN A 287 5.63 32.85 -7.85
N LEU A 288 6.26 33.16 -6.71
CA LEU A 288 6.02 32.45 -5.45
C LEU A 288 4.59 32.67 -4.93
N THR A 289 4.06 33.89 -5.05
CA THR A 289 2.68 34.21 -4.65
C THR A 289 1.66 33.43 -5.49
N GLU A 290 1.83 33.35 -6.81
CA GLU A 290 0.93 32.55 -7.65
C GLU A 290 1.08 31.04 -7.36
N LYS A 291 2.29 30.53 -7.09
CA LYS A 291 2.46 29.14 -6.63
C LYS A 291 1.79 28.86 -5.28
N CYS A 292 1.87 29.78 -4.32
CA CYS A 292 1.16 29.63 -3.05
C CYS A 292 -0.35 29.61 -3.23
N LYS A 293 -0.91 30.43 -4.13
CA LYS A 293 -2.35 30.35 -4.50
C LYS A 293 -2.72 29.03 -5.15
N GLN A 294 -1.90 28.53 -6.10
CA GLN A 294 -2.12 27.25 -6.77
C GLN A 294 -2.16 26.11 -5.74
N MET A 295 -1.14 26.01 -4.90
CA MET A 295 -1.06 25.02 -3.81
C MET A 295 -2.21 25.17 -2.80
N GLN A 296 -2.70 26.38 -2.54
CA GLN A 296 -3.86 26.58 -1.68
C GLN A 296 -5.18 26.11 -2.32
N VAL A 297 -5.37 26.29 -3.63
CA VAL A 297 -6.50 25.71 -4.37
C VAL A 297 -6.41 24.18 -4.39
N GLU A 298 -5.24 23.61 -4.65
CA GLU A 298 -5.00 22.16 -4.58
C GLU A 298 -5.33 21.57 -3.20
N LEU A 299 -5.00 22.29 -2.11
CA LEU A 299 -5.36 21.92 -0.74
C LEU A 299 -6.87 22.03 -0.46
N GLU A 300 -7.56 23.04 -1.01
CA GLU A 300 -9.02 23.15 -0.90
C GLU A 300 -9.74 22.06 -1.70
N GLU A 301 -9.25 21.69 -2.88
CA GLU A 301 -9.78 20.59 -3.68
C GLU A 301 -9.54 19.23 -3.01
N TYR A 302 -8.35 19.01 -2.46
CA TYR A 302 -8.04 17.81 -1.65
C TYR A 302 -8.94 17.70 -0.42
N ALA A 303 -9.17 18.81 0.30
CA ALA A 303 -10.06 18.82 1.47
C ALA A 303 -11.50 18.44 1.10
N ARG A 304 -12.05 18.99 0.00
CA ARG A 304 -13.39 18.61 -0.50
C ARG A 304 -13.45 17.14 -0.90
N ALA A 305 -12.47 16.64 -1.64
CA ALA A 305 -12.39 15.22 -2.00
C ALA A 305 -12.29 14.30 -0.75
N GLN A 306 -11.63 14.76 0.32
CA GLN A 306 -11.57 14.04 1.59
C GLN A 306 -12.91 14.06 2.33
N GLU A 307 -13.67 15.15 2.28
CA GLU A 307 -15.05 15.23 2.82
C GLU A 307 -16.02 14.33 2.05
N GLU A 308 -15.97 14.36 0.71
CA GLU A 308 -16.75 13.47 -0.16
C GLU A 308 -16.44 12.00 0.10
N HIS A 309 -15.15 11.65 0.24
CA HIS A 309 -14.75 10.28 0.57
C HIS A 309 -15.23 9.84 1.95
N GLN A 310 -15.16 10.72 2.96
CA GLN A 310 -15.73 10.46 4.29
C GLN A 310 -17.25 10.29 4.25
N GLN A 311 -17.96 11.01 3.37
CA GLN A 311 -19.39 10.83 3.22
C GLN A 311 -19.71 9.49 2.56
N LEU A 312 -19.03 9.15 1.46
CA LEU A 312 -19.18 7.86 0.78
C LEU A 312 -18.86 6.66 1.69
N GLN A 313 -17.89 6.80 2.62
CA GLN A 313 -17.64 5.79 3.65
C GLN A 313 -18.82 5.61 4.62
N LYS A 314 -19.45 6.69 5.08
CA LYS A 314 -20.64 6.61 5.95
C LYS A 314 -21.80 5.95 5.20
N ASP A 315 -22.05 6.38 3.97
CA ASP A 315 -23.12 5.87 3.11
C ASP A 315 -22.91 4.37 2.83
N HIS A 316 -21.67 3.93 2.63
CA HIS A 316 -21.32 2.51 2.50
C HIS A 316 -21.60 1.70 3.77
N VAL A 317 -21.30 2.24 4.96
CA VAL A 317 -21.61 1.59 6.25
C VAL A 317 -23.12 1.47 6.47
N VAL A 318 -23.90 2.49 6.11
CA VAL A 318 -25.38 2.44 6.14
C VAL A 318 -25.89 1.36 5.17
N LEU A 319 -25.42 1.36 3.92
CA LEU A 319 -25.84 0.38 2.91
C LEU A 319 -25.48 -1.07 3.28
N LEU A 320 -24.34 -1.29 3.95
CA LEU A 320 -24.00 -2.60 4.53
C LEU A 320 -24.99 -3.00 5.63
N ALA A 321 -25.34 -2.09 6.54
CA ALA A 321 -26.33 -2.36 7.60
C ALA A 321 -27.71 -2.69 7.02
N GLU A 322 -28.17 -1.94 6.01
CA GLU A 322 -29.41 -2.22 5.27
C GLU A 322 -29.36 -3.59 4.58
N MET A 323 -28.27 -3.91 3.88
CA MET A 323 -28.08 -5.22 3.25
C MET A 323 -28.07 -6.38 4.27
N HIS A 324 -27.51 -6.17 5.47
CA HIS A 324 -27.59 -7.14 6.55
C HIS A 324 -29.01 -7.30 7.11
N ALA A 325 -29.75 -6.20 7.30
CA ALA A 325 -31.16 -6.24 7.73
C ALA A 325 -32.05 -6.95 6.69
N LEU A 326 -31.88 -6.64 5.40
CA LEU A 326 -32.59 -7.30 4.30
C LEU A 326 -32.31 -8.80 4.23
N ARG A 327 -31.06 -9.24 4.45
CA ARG A 327 -30.71 -10.67 4.56
C ARG A 327 -31.38 -11.34 5.77
N GLN A 328 -31.49 -10.65 6.91
CA GLN A 328 -32.18 -11.17 8.09
C GLN A 328 -33.68 -11.33 7.85
N VAL A 329 -34.33 -10.34 7.22
CA VAL A 329 -35.74 -10.41 6.82
C VAL A 329 -35.96 -11.50 5.76
N GLN A 330 -35.06 -11.65 4.80
CA GLN A 330 -35.11 -12.74 3.82
C GLN A 330 -35.03 -14.11 4.50
N ALA A 331 -34.17 -14.27 5.50
CA ALA A 331 -34.06 -15.51 6.27
C ALA A 331 -35.34 -15.81 7.07
N SER A 332 -35.92 -14.82 7.78
CA SER A 332 -37.16 -15.05 8.54
C SER A 332 -38.35 -15.38 7.63
N VAL A 333 -38.47 -14.73 6.47
CA VAL A 333 -39.50 -15.05 5.47
C VAL A 333 -39.30 -16.44 4.85
N LEU A 334 -38.05 -16.89 4.67
CA LEU A 334 -37.76 -18.26 4.23
C LEU A 334 -38.12 -19.30 5.30
N GLU A 335 -37.91 -19.01 6.59
CA GLU A 335 -38.40 -19.88 7.67
C GLU A 335 -39.93 -19.90 7.76
N GLU A 336 -40.59 -18.75 7.66
CA GLU A 336 -42.06 -18.63 7.70
C GLU A 336 -42.72 -19.33 6.51
N THR A 337 -42.22 -19.14 5.29
CA THR A 337 -42.70 -19.89 4.12
C THR A 337 -42.43 -21.39 4.26
N GLY A 338 -41.29 -21.80 4.84
CA GLY A 338 -41.03 -23.20 5.19
C GLY A 338 -42.04 -23.78 6.19
N ARG A 339 -42.38 -23.05 7.26
CA ARG A 339 -43.42 -23.42 8.24
C ARG A 339 -44.79 -23.54 7.57
N ASN A 340 -45.16 -22.55 6.76
CA ASN A 340 -46.43 -22.51 6.03
C ASN A 340 -46.56 -23.65 5.02
N CYS A 341 -45.47 -24.01 4.30
CA CYS A 341 -45.44 -25.18 3.44
C CYS A 341 -45.54 -26.49 4.23
N ALA A 342 -44.91 -26.60 5.40
CA ALA A 342 -45.03 -27.78 6.26
C ALA A 342 -46.47 -27.96 6.80
N GLU A 343 -47.14 -26.87 7.18
CA GLU A 343 -48.54 -26.88 7.59
C GLU A 343 -49.50 -27.15 6.41
N ALA A 344 -49.30 -26.52 5.25
CA ALA A 344 -50.08 -26.82 4.05
C ALA A 344 -49.94 -28.29 3.62
N ASN A 345 -48.76 -28.88 3.75
CA ASN A 345 -48.53 -30.31 3.52
C ASN A 345 -49.15 -31.21 4.62
N ARG A 346 -49.35 -30.70 5.84
CA ARG A 346 -50.04 -31.41 6.93
C ARG A 346 -51.55 -31.43 6.65
N LEU A 347 -52.14 -30.25 6.46
CA LEU A 347 -53.55 -30.06 6.08
C LEU A 347 -53.90 -30.77 4.76
N GLY A 348 -52.96 -30.83 3.81
CA GLY A 348 -53.11 -31.56 2.56
C GLY A 348 -53.23 -33.09 2.74
N ARG A 349 -52.51 -33.66 3.71
CA ARG A 349 -52.67 -35.09 4.07
C ARG A 349 -53.97 -35.32 4.85
N GLU A 350 -54.25 -34.49 5.86
CA GLU A 350 -55.51 -34.54 6.63
C GLU A 350 -56.74 -34.48 5.70
N LEU A 351 -56.70 -33.63 4.66
CA LEU A 351 -57.75 -33.52 3.66
C LEU A 351 -57.85 -34.74 2.73
N GLU A 352 -56.74 -35.39 2.38
CA GLU A 352 -56.75 -36.59 1.54
C GLU A 352 -57.20 -37.82 2.33
N GLU A 353 -56.80 -37.95 3.60
CA GLU A 353 -57.30 -38.95 4.54
C GLU A 353 -58.83 -38.83 4.73
N GLU A 354 -59.36 -37.61 4.91
CA GLU A 354 -60.82 -37.37 4.96
C GLU A 354 -61.51 -37.59 3.60
N ARG A 355 -60.83 -37.37 2.47
CA ARG A 355 -61.37 -37.71 1.13
C ARG A 355 -61.46 -39.23 0.92
N ASP A 356 -60.45 -39.98 1.33
CA ASP A 356 -60.44 -41.45 1.28
C ASP A 356 -61.54 -42.02 2.18
N VAL A 357 -61.64 -41.55 3.44
CA VAL A 357 -62.72 -41.93 4.36
C VAL A 357 -64.09 -41.58 3.78
N ARG A 358 -64.26 -40.40 3.18
CA ARG A 358 -65.52 -40.02 2.52
C ARG A 358 -65.81 -40.89 1.28
N GLY A 359 -64.81 -41.24 0.48
CA GLY A 359 -64.96 -42.11 -0.70
C GLY A 359 -65.31 -43.55 -0.32
N GLN A 360 -64.71 -44.07 0.76
CA GLN A 360 -65.08 -45.34 1.37
C GLN A 360 -66.51 -45.32 1.89
N LEU A 361 -66.90 -44.27 2.64
CA LEU A 361 -68.25 -44.09 3.15
C LEU A 361 -69.28 -43.93 2.01
N GLU A 362 -68.95 -43.19 0.94
CA GLU A 362 -69.80 -43.08 -0.24
C GLU A 362 -69.95 -44.43 -0.94
N THR A 363 -68.87 -45.22 -1.07
CA THR A 363 -68.92 -46.58 -1.61
C THR A 363 -69.82 -47.50 -0.76
N ILE A 364 -69.74 -47.40 0.57
CA ILE A 364 -70.59 -48.12 1.52
C ILE A 364 -72.06 -47.68 1.40
N LEU A 365 -72.33 -46.38 1.28
CA LEU A 365 -73.68 -45.84 1.08
C LEU A 365 -74.26 -46.23 -0.28
N GLN A 366 -73.45 -46.24 -1.35
CA GLN A 366 -73.85 -46.74 -2.66
C GLN A 366 -74.11 -48.26 -2.62
N ALA A 367 -73.32 -49.03 -1.88
CA ALA A 367 -73.54 -50.47 -1.69
C ALA A 367 -74.81 -50.77 -0.86
N ALA A 368 -75.06 -50.00 0.21
CA ALA A 368 -76.29 -50.09 1.00
C ALA A 368 -77.53 -49.69 0.17
N ALA A 369 -77.45 -48.58 -0.57
CA ALA A 369 -78.51 -48.13 -1.48
C ALA A 369 -78.74 -49.13 -2.62
N PHE A 370 -77.69 -49.78 -3.14
CA PHE A 370 -77.82 -50.85 -4.12
C PHE A 370 -78.46 -52.11 -3.52
N ALA A 371 -78.09 -52.53 -2.30
CA ALA A 371 -78.70 -53.66 -1.61
C ALA A 371 -80.21 -53.43 -1.34
N LEU A 372 -80.57 -52.22 -0.89
CA LEU A 372 -81.96 -51.79 -0.73
C LEU A 372 -82.69 -51.73 -2.06
N LYS A 373 -82.09 -51.13 -3.10
CA LYS A 373 -82.69 -51.04 -4.44
C LYS A 373 -82.88 -52.41 -5.08
N GLN A 374 -81.92 -53.34 -4.94
CA GLN A 374 -82.07 -54.73 -5.39
C GLN A 374 -83.27 -55.39 -4.71
N ALA A 375 -83.37 -55.27 -3.38
CA ALA A 375 -84.45 -55.87 -2.60
C ALA A 375 -85.83 -55.18 -2.78
N LEU A 376 -85.87 -53.96 -3.33
CA LEU A 376 -87.11 -53.22 -3.65
C LEU A 376 -87.51 -53.30 -5.14
N MET A 377 -86.57 -53.58 -6.05
CA MET A 377 -86.86 -53.72 -7.49
C MET A 377 -87.09 -55.17 -7.94
N GLU A 378 -86.77 -56.17 -7.11
CA GLU A 378 -87.28 -57.54 -7.26
C GLU A 378 -88.77 -57.61 -6.90
N VAL A 379 -89.61 -57.04 -7.77
CA VAL A 379 -91.09 -57.02 -7.63
C VAL A 379 -91.61 -58.45 -7.45
N PRO A 380 -92.26 -58.77 -6.32
CA PRO A 380 -92.90 -60.06 -6.16
C PRO A 380 -94.03 -60.19 -7.19
N LYS A 381 -93.99 -61.27 -7.97
CA LYS A 381 -95.23 -61.82 -8.52
C LYS A 381 -95.95 -62.52 -7.37
N GLU A 382 -97.27 -62.40 -7.35
CA GLU A 382 -98.11 -63.13 -6.39
C GLU A 382 -97.87 -64.64 -6.55
N GLU A 383 -98.10 -65.42 -5.47
CA GLU A 383 -97.74 -66.85 -5.34
C GLU A 383 -96.26 -67.21 -5.00
N ASP A 384 -95.53 -66.37 -4.27
CA ASP A 384 -94.36 -66.80 -3.49
C ASP A 384 -94.70 -66.95 -2.00
N SER A 385 -94.49 -68.14 -1.42
CA SER A 385 -94.85 -68.44 -0.02
C SER A 385 -94.00 -67.68 1.01
N GLU A 386 -94.53 -67.54 2.23
CA GLU A 386 -93.90 -66.81 3.35
C GLU A 386 -92.44 -67.23 3.60
N VAL A 387 -92.10 -68.50 3.41
CA VAL A 387 -90.73 -68.99 3.60
C VAL A 387 -89.75 -68.33 2.61
N LYS A 388 -90.15 -68.10 1.35
CA LYS A 388 -89.31 -67.43 0.35
C LYS A 388 -89.17 -65.94 0.63
N THR A 389 -90.25 -65.26 1.03
CA THR A 389 -90.17 -63.83 1.39
C THR A 389 -89.37 -63.62 2.67
N LEU A 390 -89.46 -64.53 3.65
CA LEU A 390 -88.61 -64.55 4.83
C LEU A 390 -87.13 -64.82 4.49
N VAL A 391 -86.83 -65.75 3.58
CA VAL A 391 -85.45 -65.99 3.10
C VAL A 391 -84.89 -64.79 2.33
N ARG A 392 -85.68 -64.14 1.45
CA ARG A 392 -85.28 -62.87 0.81
C ARG A 392 -85.00 -61.78 1.83
N ARG A 393 -85.87 -61.63 2.86
CA ARG A 393 -85.66 -60.67 3.95
C ARG A 393 -84.41 -61.00 4.76
N ASN A 394 -84.14 -62.27 5.06
CA ASN A 394 -82.92 -62.69 5.76
C ASN A 394 -81.66 -62.45 4.91
N GLN A 395 -81.69 -62.70 3.59
CA GLN A 395 -80.57 -62.38 2.70
C GLN A 395 -80.36 -60.87 2.53
N MET A 396 -81.43 -60.06 2.48
CA MET A 396 -81.35 -58.60 2.52
C MET A 396 -80.71 -58.14 3.83
N MET A 397 -81.20 -58.64 4.98
CA MET A 397 -80.64 -58.31 6.30
C MET A 397 -79.20 -58.78 6.44
N GLN A 398 -78.80 -59.94 5.93
CA GLN A 398 -77.40 -60.41 5.92
C GLN A 398 -76.50 -59.58 5.01
N LYS A 399 -76.97 -59.16 3.82
CA LYS A 399 -76.24 -58.22 2.95
C LYS A 399 -76.05 -56.86 3.63
N LEU A 400 -77.10 -56.34 4.27
CA LEU A 400 -77.02 -55.08 5.03
C LEU A 400 -76.15 -55.23 6.27
N LEU A 401 -76.18 -56.37 6.96
CA LEU A 401 -75.29 -56.67 8.08
C LEU A 401 -73.83 -56.64 7.61
N ALA A 402 -73.48 -57.35 6.54
CA ALA A 402 -72.12 -57.35 6.00
C ALA A 402 -71.64 -55.94 5.56
N VAL A 403 -72.54 -55.09 5.05
CA VAL A 403 -72.21 -53.69 4.74
C VAL A 403 -72.00 -52.87 6.03
N LEU A 404 -72.83 -53.06 7.06
CA LEU A 404 -72.68 -52.41 8.37
C LEU A 404 -71.43 -52.90 9.11
N ASP A 405 -71.11 -54.18 9.05
CA ASP A 405 -69.90 -54.79 9.60
C ASP A 405 -68.65 -54.22 8.89
N SER A 406 -68.71 -54.00 7.57
CA SER A 406 -67.64 -53.33 6.83
C SER A 406 -67.45 -51.86 7.25
N ALA A 407 -68.53 -51.15 7.60
CA ALA A 407 -68.47 -49.79 8.15
C ALA A 407 -67.96 -49.78 9.61
N ALA A 408 -68.30 -50.80 10.40
CA ALA A 408 -67.82 -50.99 11.77
C ALA A 408 -66.31 -51.31 11.80
N LEU A 409 -65.81 -52.09 10.84
CA LEU A 409 -64.37 -52.37 10.67
C LEU A 409 -63.56 -51.12 10.32
N LEU A 410 -64.15 -50.13 9.66
CA LEU A 410 -63.55 -48.80 9.45
C LEU A 410 -63.63 -47.89 10.69
N GLY A 411 -64.20 -48.36 11.81
CA GLY A 411 -64.35 -47.58 13.04
C GLY A 411 -65.36 -46.43 12.93
N LYS A 412 -66.25 -46.44 11.93
CA LYS A 412 -67.23 -45.38 11.64
C LYS A 412 -68.67 -45.90 11.73
N GLY A 413 -68.96 -46.64 12.79
CA GLY A 413 -70.32 -46.85 13.30
C GLY A 413 -70.50 -46.16 14.65
N PRO A 414 -71.73 -45.80 15.07
CA PRO A 414 -72.01 -45.36 16.44
C PRO A 414 -71.51 -46.39 17.45
N ALA A 415 -70.92 -45.95 18.56
CA ALA A 415 -70.34 -46.86 19.53
C ALA A 415 -71.46 -47.56 20.31
N MET A 416 -71.26 -48.79 20.79
CA MET A 416 -72.26 -49.47 21.63
C MET A 416 -72.60 -48.72 22.94
N LYS A 417 -71.79 -47.71 23.31
CA LYS A 417 -72.07 -46.80 24.43
C LYS A 417 -73.22 -45.83 24.14
N ASP A 418 -73.49 -45.53 22.86
CA ASP A 418 -74.49 -44.56 22.43
C ASP A 418 -75.92 -45.17 22.35
N PHE A 419 -76.07 -46.46 22.63
CA PHE A 419 -77.34 -47.21 22.58
C PHE A 419 -77.81 -47.76 23.94
N ILE A 420 -77.09 -47.52 25.04
CA ILE A 420 -77.47 -47.99 26.38
C ILE A 420 -77.86 -46.80 27.26
N PRO A 421 -79.15 -46.66 27.65
CA PRO A 421 -79.58 -45.62 28.59
C PRO A 421 -79.32 -46.06 30.04
N GLU A 422 -78.07 -45.92 30.51
CA GLU A 422 -77.79 -45.96 31.95
C GLU A 422 -77.89 -44.55 32.55
N GLY A 423 -78.53 -44.45 33.73
CA GLY A 423 -78.79 -43.18 34.41
C GLY A 423 -77.83 -42.89 35.56
N ASP A 424 -77.71 -41.61 35.90
CA ASP A 424 -77.19 -41.01 37.13
C ASP A 424 -76.01 -41.68 37.87
N SER A 425 -74.87 -40.97 37.89
CA SER A 425 -74.04 -40.92 39.09
C SER A 425 -73.60 -39.48 39.38
N LEU A 426 -73.81 -39.05 40.63
CA LEU A 426 -73.53 -37.70 41.10
C LEU A 426 -72.09 -37.55 41.62
N HIS A 427 -71.35 -36.62 41.03
CA HIS A 427 -70.73 -35.49 41.74
C HIS A 427 -69.99 -35.75 43.09
N GLU A 428 -68.71 -36.13 43.04
CA GLU A 428 -67.67 -35.75 44.04
C GLU A 428 -66.36 -35.41 43.29
N LEU A 429 -65.72 -34.24 43.40
CA LEU A 429 -65.20 -33.47 44.55
C LEU A 429 -63.80 -33.89 45.09
N LYS A 430 -62.77 -33.34 44.40
CA LYS A 430 -61.51 -32.80 44.96
C LYS A 430 -60.61 -33.69 45.85
N THR A 431 -59.33 -33.78 45.47
CA THR A 431 -58.24 -33.25 46.33
C THR A 431 -56.96 -32.91 45.54
N GLY A 432 -56.24 -31.86 45.96
CA GLY A 432 -54.83 -31.60 45.61
C GLY A 432 -53.88 -32.20 46.66
N PRO A 433 -52.55 -31.93 46.67
CA PRO A 433 -51.87 -30.63 46.42
C PRO A 433 -50.86 -30.69 45.24
N GLY A 434 -50.07 -29.68 44.83
CA GLY A 434 -49.63 -28.40 45.43
C GLY A 434 -48.21 -28.51 46.08
N PRO A 435 -47.44 -27.42 46.32
CA PRO A 435 -47.57 -26.03 45.84
C PRO A 435 -46.22 -25.32 45.45
N GLY A 436 -46.30 -24.08 44.91
CA GLY A 436 -45.20 -23.08 44.91
C GLY A 436 -44.78 -22.58 43.51
N ARG A 437 -44.66 -21.26 43.22
CA ARG A 437 -44.87 -20.03 44.04
C ARG A 437 -45.70 -18.98 43.27
N SER A 438 -46.32 -18.04 44.00
CA SER A 438 -47.07 -16.86 43.52
C SER A 438 -46.12 -15.66 43.26
N SER A 439 -46.52 -14.43 42.88
CA SER A 439 -47.81 -13.66 42.86
C SER A 439 -47.77 -12.67 41.66
N GLY A 440 -48.77 -11.85 41.31
CA GLY A 440 -50.15 -11.56 41.75
C GLY A 440 -50.70 -10.38 40.89
N LEU A 441 -51.92 -10.45 40.34
CA LEU A 441 -53.20 -9.94 40.87
C LEU A 441 -53.46 -8.41 40.70
N LEU A 442 -54.67 -8.11 40.20
CA LEU A 442 -55.38 -6.81 40.13
C LEU A 442 -54.95 -5.76 39.07
N GLY A 443 -55.96 -5.05 38.53
CA GLY A 443 -55.82 -3.72 37.90
C GLY A 443 -56.03 -2.60 38.95
N PRO A 444 -56.56 -1.39 38.62
CA PRO A 444 -57.39 -1.05 37.45
C PRO A 444 -57.17 0.37 36.86
N LEU A 445 -58.14 0.80 36.03
CA LEU A 445 -58.71 2.16 35.94
C LEU A 445 -57.93 3.32 35.24
N LEU A 446 -58.78 4.18 34.68
CA LEU A 446 -58.58 5.39 33.90
C LEU A 446 -57.95 6.59 34.67
N LYS A 447 -57.15 7.37 33.91
CA LYS A 447 -57.24 8.84 33.69
C LYS A 447 -56.67 9.88 34.67
N ASP A 448 -56.41 11.03 34.00
CA ASP A 448 -56.29 12.43 34.44
C ASP A 448 -55.18 12.73 35.48
N THR A 449 -54.24 13.64 35.23
CA THR A 449 -54.38 15.07 34.86
C THR A 449 -53.08 15.54 34.13
N THR A 450 -52.89 16.71 33.51
CA THR A 450 -53.58 18.01 33.27
C THR A 450 -52.80 18.72 32.12
N GLN A 451 -53.25 19.71 31.34
CA GLN A 451 -54.58 20.32 31.07
C GLN A 451 -54.51 21.13 29.75
N LEU A 452 -55.67 21.69 29.33
CA LEU A 452 -55.86 22.92 28.53
C LEU A 452 -55.48 22.97 27.03
N SER A 453 -56.40 23.61 26.31
CA SER A 453 -56.46 23.83 24.87
C SER A 453 -56.30 25.32 24.50
N HIS A 454 -55.87 25.55 23.25
CA HIS A 454 -56.07 26.76 22.44
C HIS A 454 -55.44 28.12 22.87
N PHE A 455 -55.22 28.96 21.83
CA PHE A 455 -54.63 30.32 21.84
C PHE A 455 -53.11 30.37 22.13
N LYS A 456 -52.31 31.31 21.59
CA LYS A 456 -52.61 32.40 20.62
C LYS A 456 -51.36 32.87 19.84
N THR A 457 -51.58 33.73 18.85
CA THR A 457 -50.56 34.51 18.15
C THR A 457 -50.17 35.77 18.93
N GLY A 458 -48.86 35.98 19.18
CA GLY A 458 -48.25 37.29 19.51
C GLY A 458 -48.32 37.80 20.96
N ASP A 459 -47.48 38.81 21.25
CA ASP A 459 -47.43 39.69 22.45
C ASP A 459 -47.12 39.05 23.83
N LEU A 460 -46.25 39.55 24.73
CA LEU A 460 -45.26 40.67 24.80
C LEU A 460 -43.99 40.13 25.52
N GLY A 461 -42.75 40.65 25.40
CA GLY A 461 -42.22 41.91 25.99
C GLY A 461 -41.78 41.75 27.47
N LEU A 462 -40.65 42.24 28.01
CA LEU A 462 -39.63 43.21 27.55
C LEU A 462 -38.30 43.12 28.39
N VAL A 463 -37.10 43.19 27.74
CA VAL A 463 -35.94 44.08 28.09
C VAL A 463 -35.10 43.77 29.39
N PRO A 464 -33.80 44.19 29.64
CA PRO A 464 -32.80 44.98 28.87
C PRO A 464 -31.30 44.47 28.78
N ARG A 465 -30.49 45.14 27.91
CA ARG A 465 -28.99 45.31 27.88
C ARG A 465 -28.09 44.12 27.49
N ARG A 466 -26.79 44.30 27.14
CA ARG A 466 -26.01 45.18 26.19
C ARG A 466 -24.53 44.71 26.30
N THR A 467 -23.67 44.76 25.27
CA THR A 467 -22.97 45.97 24.81
C THR A 467 -22.35 45.79 23.41
N HIS A 468 -22.61 46.78 22.54
CA HIS A 468 -21.68 47.50 21.63
C HIS A 468 -20.52 46.80 20.92
N ASN A 469 -20.10 47.08 19.68
CA ASN A 469 -20.43 47.95 18.52
C ASN A 469 -19.23 47.69 17.52
N TYR A 470 -19.16 48.01 16.23
CA TYR A 470 -19.73 49.10 15.40
C TYR A 470 -19.80 48.72 13.89
N ASN A 471 -20.78 49.32 13.18
CA ASN A 471 -20.79 49.78 11.77
C ASN A 471 -20.61 48.84 10.55
N ASN A 472 -21.74 48.51 9.92
CA ASN A 472 -22.13 48.83 8.53
C ASN A 472 -21.12 48.77 7.37
N ILE A 473 -21.22 47.69 6.59
CA ILE A 473 -21.79 47.68 5.21
C ILE A 473 -21.89 49.03 4.47
N LEU A 474 -21.30 49.09 3.27
CA LEU A 474 -21.99 49.59 2.07
C LEU A 474 -21.56 48.78 0.83
N SER A 475 -22.49 48.44 -0.06
CA SER A 475 -22.18 47.74 -1.32
C SER A 475 -23.05 48.23 -2.47
N LYS A 476 -22.48 48.19 -3.69
CA LYS A 476 -23.13 48.38 -5.01
C LYS A 476 -23.83 49.73 -5.28
N MET A 477 -23.20 50.53 -6.14
CA MET A 477 -23.83 51.06 -7.36
C MET A 477 -22.74 51.40 -8.40
N GLY A 478 -23.05 51.19 -9.69
CA GLY A 478 -22.35 51.82 -10.83
C GLY A 478 -23.35 52.72 -11.57
N PRO A 479 -23.19 53.00 -12.88
CA PRO A 479 -22.11 52.67 -13.81
C PRO A 479 -21.61 53.92 -14.60
N LEU A 480 -20.86 53.72 -15.71
CA LEU A 480 -20.98 54.41 -17.04
C LEU A 480 -19.64 54.62 -17.78
N SER A 481 -19.73 54.76 -19.11
CA SER A 481 -18.61 54.75 -20.07
C SER A 481 -18.38 56.10 -20.77
N LYS A 482 -17.13 56.36 -21.18
CA LYS A 482 -16.65 57.14 -22.37
C LYS A 482 -15.12 56.95 -22.43
N SER A 483 -14.41 56.57 -23.50
CA SER A 483 -14.51 56.73 -24.97
C SER A 483 -13.52 57.78 -25.51
N THR A 484 -12.52 57.29 -26.24
CA THR A 484 -11.84 57.95 -27.38
C THR A 484 -10.92 59.16 -27.14
N ARG A 485 -9.61 58.95 -27.33
CA ARG A 485 -8.89 59.62 -28.44
C ARG A 485 -7.71 58.81 -28.97
N LEU A 486 -7.37 59.07 -30.23
CA LEU A 486 -6.34 58.41 -31.04
C LEU A 486 -5.13 59.33 -31.18
N GLN A 487 -3.94 58.76 -31.39
CA GLN A 487 -3.20 59.04 -32.62
C GLN A 487 -2.13 57.97 -32.93
N LEU A 488 -1.90 57.74 -34.22
CA LEU A 488 -0.91 56.84 -34.80
C LEU A 488 0.03 57.65 -35.68
N HIS A 489 1.34 57.40 -35.55
CA HIS A 489 2.36 57.71 -36.58
C HIS A 489 3.58 56.82 -36.33
N SER A 490 4.37 56.38 -37.32
CA SER A 490 4.04 55.67 -38.58
C SER A 490 5.35 55.42 -39.36
N PHE A 491 5.75 54.16 -39.56
CA PHE A 491 6.87 53.75 -40.44
C PHE A 491 8.27 54.32 -40.07
N SER A 492 9.39 53.90 -40.69
CA SER A 492 9.83 52.55 -41.09
C SER A 492 11.28 52.63 -41.60
N THR A 493 12.16 51.76 -41.11
CA THR A 493 13.28 51.22 -41.93
C THR A 493 13.82 49.95 -41.27
N ALA A 494 14.11 48.94 -42.09
CA ALA A 494 14.91 47.78 -41.69
C ALA A 494 16.19 47.75 -42.53
N VAL A 495 17.32 47.41 -41.91
CA VAL A 495 18.58 47.09 -42.60
C VAL A 495 19.14 45.84 -41.94
N LEU A 496 19.53 44.87 -42.78
CA LEU A 496 20.17 43.61 -42.39
C LEU A 496 21.68 43.79 -42.30
N ILE A 497 22.37 43.00 -41.47
CA ILE A 497 23.57 42.21 -41.82
C ILE A 497 24.01 41.33 -40.63
N TYR A 498 24.81 40.29 -40.92
CA TYR A 498 25.16 39.17 -40.04
C TYR A 498 26.31 39.47 -39.03
N PRO A 499 26.54 38.59 -38.03
CA PRO A 499 27.41 38.88 -36.88
C PRO A 499 28.88 38.49 -37.09
N TYR A 500 29.74 38.92 -36.16
CA TYR A 500 31.07 38.36 -35.93
C TYR A 500 31.24 37.91 -34.48
N LEU A 501 31.87 36.74 -34.28
CA LEU A 501 32.38 36.29 -33.00
C LEU A 501 33.73 36.94 -32.70
N CYS A 502 33.97 37.30 -31.43
CA CYS A 502 35.30 37.32 -30.83
C CYS A 502 35.22 36.98 -29.34
N HIS A 503 36.34 36.45 -28.83
CA HIS A 503 36.52 36.03 -27.44
C HIS A 503 37.07 37.19 -26.56
N VAL A 504 37.48 36.86 -25.33
CA VAL A 504 38.04 37.74 -24.28
C VAL A 504 36.97 38.57 -23.53
N GLY A 505 36.88 38.59 -22.20
CA GLY A 505 37.56 37.78 -21.17
C GLY A 505 38.24 38.62 -20.09
N HIS A 506 37.75 38.53 -18.83
CA HIS A 506 38.23 39.28 -17.65
C HIS A 506 38.10 40.82 -17.81
N GLU A 507 38.13 41.67 -16.78
CA GLU A 507 38.10 41.48 -15.32
C GLU A 507 37.46 42.73 -14.68
N LEU A 508 36.47 42.59 -13.78
CA LEU A 508 36.09 43.62 -12.80
C LEU A 508 35.28 42.97 -11.66
N ALA A 509 35.92 42.81 -10.50
CA ALA A 509 35.26 42.49 -9.23
C ALA A 509 35.92 43.33 -8.13
N GLU A 510 35.21 44.37 -7.68
CA GLU A 510 35.65 45.27 -6.60
C GLU A 510 35.62 44.54 -5.26
N GLY A 511 36.56 44.86 -4.36
CA GLY A 511 36.73 44.20 -3.07
C GLY A 511 37.17 45.13 -1.93
N SER A 512 36.77 46.41 -2.00
CA SER A 512 37.14 47.43 -1.02
C SER A 512 36.09 47.57 0.09
N GLU A 513 36.13 46.67 1.07
CA GLU A 513 35.41 46.86 2.35
C GLU A 513 36.39 47.29 3.45
N LEU A 514 36.05 48.38 4.14
CA LEU A 514 36.78 48.91 5.28
C LEU A 514 35.82 49.15 6.45
N THR A 515 36.21 48.67 7.63
CA THR A 515 35.67 48.98 8.96
C THR A 515 34.18 48.72 9.22
N ALA A 516 33.93 47.57 9.86
CA ALA A 516 33.20 47.51 11.12
C ALA A 516 33.97 46.56 12.07
#